data_AF-A0A1T4KBW2-F1
#
_entry.id   AF-A0A1T4KBW2-F1
#
_cell.length_a   1.000
_cell.length_b   1.000
_cell.length_c   1.000
_cell.angle_alpha   90.00
_cell.angle_beta   90.00
_cell.angle_gamma   90.00
#
_symmetry.space_group_name_H-M   'P 1'
#
loop_
_entity.id
_entity.type
_entity.pdbx_description
1 polymer ?
#
loop_
_entity_poly.entity_id
_entity_poly.type
_entity_poly.pdbx_seq_one_letter_code
_entity_poly.pdbx_strand_id
1 'polypeptide(L)'
;MNDNDVIDDILKNAVRCFAVKRGEFYADKNFGSKINMEQSCAEILAYARQSVAGLDGVFVKSVAKNKFDVSFVVTVNGKIRTVTVNFD
;
A
#
# COMPACT_ATOMS: atom_id res chain seq x y z
N MET A 1 23.28 -4.70 5.43
CA MET A 1 22.07 -4.84 4.58
C MET A 1 22.24 -3.89 3.41
N ASN A 2 22.09 -4.36 2.17
CA ASN A 2 22.23 -3.47 1.01
C ASN A 2 20.94 -2.62 0.89
N ASP A 3 21.03 -1.43 0.30
CA ASP A 3 19.91 -0.51 0.11
C ASP A 3 18.70 -1.17 -0.55
N ASN A 4 18.92 -2.13 -1.45
CA ASN A 4 17.85 -2.85 -2.12
C ASN A 4 17.07 -3.75 -1.16
N ASP A 5 17.74 -4.42 -0.23
CA ASP A 5 17.07 -5.28 0.76
C ASP A 5 16.16 -4.43 1.68
N VAL A 6 16.64 -3.25 2.07
CA VAL A 6 15.88 -2.29 2.89
C VAL A 6 14.63 -1.81 2.14
N ILE A 7 14.76 -1.48 0.86
CA ILE A 7 13.63 -1.06 0.02
C ILE A 7 12.61 -2.20 -0.11
N ASP A 8 13.08 -3.42 -0.34
CA ASP A 8 12.20 -4.58 -0.50
C ASP A 8 11.40 -4.86 0.78
N ASP A 9 12.00 -4.68 1.95
CA ASP A 9 11.30 -4.82 3.22
C ASP A 9 10.28 -3.70 3.45
N ILE A 10 10.59 -2.46 3.08
CA ILE A 10 9.63 -1.36 3.11
C ILE A 10 8.45 -1.63 2.15
N LEU A 11 8.72 -2.16 0.96
CA LEU A 11 7.67 -2.52 -0.01
C LEU A 11 6.77 -3.64 0.53
N LYS A 12 7.33 -4.67 1.18
CA LYS A 12 6.53 -5.72 1.84
C LYS A 12 5.63 -5.13 2.92
N ASN A 13 6.13 -4.16 3.70
CA ASN A 13 5.33 -3.46 4.71
C ASN A 13 4.21 -2.62 4.06
N ALA A 14 4.50 -1.89 2.98
CA ALA A 14 3.49 -1.14 2.23
C ALA A 14 2.40 -2.06 1.69
N VAL A 15 2.77 -3.21 1.10
CA VAL A 15 1.82 -4.24 0.64
C VAL A 15 0.91 -4.70 1.79
N ARG A 16 1.46 -4.95 2.98
CA ARG A 16 0.67 -5.29 4.18
C ARG A 16 -0.29 -4.17 4.58
N CYS A 17 0.16 -2.91 4.55
CA CYS A 17 -0.68 -1.74 4.82
C CYS A 17 -1.84 -1.62 3.82
N PHE A 18 -1.68 -2.07 2.57
CA PHE A 18 -2.76 -2.05 1.58
C PHE A 18 -3.73 -3.23 1.78
N ALA A 19 -3.22 -4.44 1.99
CA ALA A 19 -4.01 -5.67 1.99
C ALA A 19 -4.76 -5.92 3.30
N VAL A 20 -4.17 -5.57 4.46
CA VAL A 20 -4.82 -5.81 5.75
C VAL A 20 -5.98 -4.85 5.93
N LYS A 21 -7.17 -5.38 6.24
CA LYS A 21 -8.35 -4.55 6.51
C LYS A 21 -8.17 -3.81 7.82
N ARG A 22 -8.37 -2.49 7.78
CA ARG A 22 -8.27 -1.65 8.96
C ARG A 22 -9.29 -2.05 10.01
N GLY A 23 -8.79 -2.28 11.23
CA GLY A 23 -9.56 -2.77 12.37
C GLY A 23 -9.38 -4.26 12.66
N GLU A 24 -8.78 -5.02 11.74
CA GLU A 24 -8.57 -6.47 11.92
C GLU A 24 -7.21 -6.84 12.52
N PHE A 25 -6.27 -5.88 12.58
CA PHE A 25 -4.96 -6.11 13.19
C PHE A 25 -4.99 -5.86 14.71
N TYR A 26 -4.85 -6.92 15.50
CA TYR A 26 -5.02 -6.88 16.96
C TYR A 26 -4.15 -5.83 17.66
N ALA A 27 -2.88 -5.70 17.28
CA ALA A 27 -1.95 -4.80 17.96
C ALA A 27 -2.21 -3.31 17.67
N ASP A 28 -2.79 -2.99 16.50
CA ASP A 28 -3.17 -1.63 16.14
C ASP A 28 -4.40 -1.63 15.24
N LYS A 29 -5.53 -1.19 15.79
CA LYS A 29 -6.80 -1.05 15.07
C LYS A 29 -6.75 -0.08 13.88
N ASN A 30 -5.77 0.81 13.84
CA ASN A 30 -5.60 1.78 12.76
C ASN A 30 -4.70 1.26 11.63
N PHE A 31 -3.97 0.17 11.86
CA PHE A 31 -3.14 -0.47 10.85
C PHE A 31 -3.97 -0.99 9.68
N GLY A 32 -3.40 -0.97 8.47
CA GLY A 32 -4.06 -1.43 7.26
C GLY A 32 -4.88 -0.34 6.56
N SER A 33 -5.73 -0.77 5.63
CA SER A 33 -6.54 0.10 4.77
C SER A 33 -8.02 -0.31 4.77
N LYS A 34 -8.90 0.58 4.29
CA LYS A 34 -10.30 0.25 3.95
C LYS A 34 -10.50 0.13 2.44
N ILE A 35 -9.46 -0.31 1.72
CA ILE A 35 -9.52 -0.51 0.27
C ILE A 35 -10.53 -1.64 -0.02
N ASN A 36 -11.40 -1.40 -0.99
CA ASN A 36 -12.36 -2.36 -1.53
C ASN A 36 -12.40 -2.20 -3.06
N MET A 37 -12.52 -3.31 -3.78
CA MET A 37 -12.58 -3.34 -5.25
C MET A 37 -13.79 -2.62 -5.86
N GLU A 38 -14.85 -2.37 -5.10
CA GLU A 38 -16.00 -1.56 -5.54
C GLU A 38 -15.68 -0.07 -5.63
N GLN A 39 -14.64 0.40 -4.94
CA GLN A 39 -14.25 1.80 -4.89
C GLN A 39 -13.63 2.30 -6.20
N SER A 40 -13.73 3.60 -6.45
CA SER A 40 -13.02 4.26 -7.53
C SER A 40 -11.51 4.28 -7.28
N CYS A 41 -10.70 4.42 -8.35
CA CYS A 41 -9.25 4.56 -8.21
C CYS A 41 -8.84 5.74 -7.31
N ALA A 42 -9.63 6.82 -7.30
CA ALA A 42 -9.38 7.99 -6.46
C ALA A 42 -9.57 7.68 -4.96
N GLU A 43 -10.65 6.98 -4.61
CA GLU A 43 -10.89 6.52 -3.24
C GLU A 43 -9.82 5.53 -2.78
N ILE A 44 -9.47 4.56 -3.63
CA ILE A 44 -8.41 3.57 -3.33
C ILE A 44 -7.07 4.28 -3.11
N LEU A 45 -6.73 5.27 -3.95
CA LEU A 45 -5.52 6.05 -3.79
C LEU A 45 -5.49 6.83 -2.46
N ALA A 46 -6.62 7.40 -2.05
CA ALA A 46 -6.73 8.10 -0.76
C ALA A 46 -6.51 7.14 0.41
N TYR A 47 -7.16 5.96 0.40
CA TYR A 47 -6.97 4.95 1.44
C TYR A 47 -5.55 4.39 1.48
N ALA A 48 -4.93 4.17 0.32
CA ALA A 48 -3.55 3.69 0.22
C ALA A 48 -2.56 4.71 0.78
N ARG A 49 -2.72 6.00 0.45
CA ARG A 49 -1.88 7.07 1.02
C ARG A 49 -2.04 7.17 2.53
N GLN A 50 -3.26 7.02 3.03
CA GLN A 50 -3.52 7.03 4.47
C GLN A 50 -2.89 5.83 5.17
N SER A 51 -2.94 4.63 4.58
CA SER A 51 -2.45 3.42 5.24
C SER A 51 -0.93 3.36 5.37
N VAL A 52 -0.20 4.06 4.51
CA VAL A 52 1.27 4.18 4.58
C VAL A 52 1.75 5.48 5.23
N ALA A 53 0.85 6.31 5.77
CA ALA A 53 1.23 7.62 6.34
C ALA A 53 2.23 7.53 7.52
N GLY A 54 2.29 6.38 8.18
CA GLY A 54 3.27 6.09 9.24
C GLY A 54 4.56 5.40 8.75
N LEU A 55 4.72 5.15 7.45
CA LEU A 55 5.93 4.56 6.87
C LEU A 55 6.83 5.67 6.32
N ASP A 56 8.00 5.86 6.94
CA ASP A 56 8.95 6.88 6.52
C ASP A 56 9.45 6.65 5.10
N GLY A 57 9.48 7.74 4.32
CA GLY A 57 10.01 7.73 2.96
C GLY A 57 9.11 7.03 1.93
N VAL A 58 7.89 6.61 2.30
CA VAL A 58 6.93 5.95 1.42
C VAL A 58 5.85 6.92 0.94
N PHE A 59 5.63 6.97 -0.37
CA PHE A 59 4.54 7.75 -0.95
C PHE A 59 3.87 7.03 -2.12
N VAL A 60 2.53 6.95 -2.12
CA VAL A 60 1.75 6.36 -3.22
C VAL A 60 1.40 7.44 -4.25
N LYS A 61 1.95 7.30 -5.46
CA LYS A 61 1.76 8.26 -6.56
C LYS A 61 0.44 8.06 -7.29
N SER A 62 0.16 6.83 -7.69
CA SER A 62 -1.01 6.49 -8.49
C SER A 62 -1.47 5.06 -8.24
N VAL A 63 -2.69 4.78 -8.67
CA VAL A 63 -3.36 3.49 -8.59
C VAL A 63 -3.92 3.14 -9.96
N ALA A 64 -3.79 1.88 -10.34
CA ALA A 64 -4.52 1.26 -11.45
C ALA A 64 -5.25 0.03 -10.92
N LYS A 65 -6.54 -0.09 -11.25
CA LYS A 65 -7.40 -1.19 -10.82
C LYS A 65 -7.77 -2.08 -12.00
N ASN A 66 -7.59 -3.38 -11.83
CA ASN A 66 -8.10 -4.42 -12.72
C ASN A 66 -9.27 -5.16 -12.04
N LYS A 67 -9.75 -6.27 -12.62
CA LYS A 67 -10.90 -7.00 -12.08
C LYS A 67 -10.71 -7.50 -10.66
N PHE A 68 -9.50 -7.97 -10.33
CA PHE A 68 -9.17 -8.64 -9.05
C PHE A 68 -7.97 -8.02 -8.34
N ASP A 69 -7.23 -7.15 -9.02
CA ASP A 69 -5.96 -6.62 -8.54
C ASP A 69 -5.95 -5.10 -8.55
N VAL A 70 -5.16 -4.53 -7.64
CA VAL A 70 -4.80 -3.12 -7.66
C VAL A 70 -3.28 -2.99 -7.72
N SER A 71 -2.79 -2.27 -8.71
CA SER A 71 -1.39 -1.87 -8.82
C SER A 71 -1.18 -0.47 -8.27
N PHE A 72 -0.20 -0.31 -7.39
CA PHE A 72 0.18 0.94 -6.75
C PHE A 72 1.57 1.34 -7.24
N VAL A 73 1.71 2.56 -7.75
CA VAL A 73 3.02 3.16 -7.99
C VAL A 73 3.47 3.84 -6.71
N VAL A 74 4.53 3.33 -6.10
CA VAL A 74 5.05 3.75 -4.79
C VAL A 74 6.45 4.34 -4.97
N THR A 75 6.74 5.42 -4.26
CA THR A 75 8.10 5.95 -4.12
C THR A 75 8.60 5.55 -2.74
N VAL A 76 9.79 4.95 -2.68
CA VAL A 76 10.50 4.61 -1.43
C VAL A 76 11.86 5.30 -1.48
N ASN A 77 12.09 6.26 -0.58
CA ASN A 77 13.34 7.04 -0.53
C ASN A 77 13.75 7.60 -1.91
N GLY A 78 12.79 8.14 -2.67
CA GLY A 78 13.00 8.71 -4.00
C GLY A 78 13.03 7.69 -5.15
N LYS A 79 13.12 6.38 -4.89
CA LYS A 79 13.09 5.34 -5.92
C LYS A 79 11.65 4.90 -6.21
N ILE A 80 11.28 4.86 -7.49
CA ILE A 80 9.94 4.45 -7.92
C ILE A 80 9.88 2.94 -8.08
N ARG A 81 8.80 2.35 -7.59
CA ARG A 81 8.47 0.92 -7.65
C ARG A 81 6.97 0.75 -7.91
N THR A 82 6.61 -0.42 -8.42
CA THR A 82 5.21 -0.81 -8.59
C THR A 82 4.99 -2.07 -7.76
N VAL A 83 3.91 -2.08 -6.99
CA VAL A 83 3.46 -3.27 -6.25
C VAL A 83 2.02 -3.57 -6.65
N THR A 84 1.69 -4.85 -6.76
CA THR A 84 0.34 -5.30 -7.09
C THR A 84 -0.20 -6.11 -5.93
N VAL A 85 -1.43 -5.82 -5.52
CA VAL A 85 -2.14 -6.52 -4.45
C VAL A 85 -3.40 -7.12 -5.04
N ASN A 86 -3.58 -8.42 -4.81
CA ASN A 86 -4.78 -9.16 -5.17
C ASN A 86 -5.81 -9.06 -4.03
N PHE A 87 -7.06 -8.77 -4.37
CA PHE A 87 -8.18 -8.59 -3.44
C PHE A 87 -9.32 -9.61 -3.67
N ASP A 88 -9.06 -10.70 -4.38
CA ASP A 88 -9.99 -11.84 -4.46
C ASP A 88 -10.21 -12.52 -3.10
#